data_AF-J2G2P0-F1
#
_entry.id   AF-J2G2P0-F1
#
_cell.length_a   1.000
_cell.length_b   1.000
_cell.length_c   1.000
_cell.angle_alpha   90.00
_cell.angle_beta   90.00
_cell.angle_gamma   90.00
#
_symmetry.space_group_name_H-M   'P 1'
#
loop_
_entity.id
_entity.type
_entity.pdbx_description
1 polymer ?
#
loop_
_entity_poly.entity_id
_entity_poly.type
_entity_poly.pdbx_seq_one_letter_code
_entity_poly.pdbx_strand_id
1 'polypeptide(L)'
;MKFVVIIDAQRGKRDGGNRTGLLIDGVDNNGNSSASLKGGKLKTQAKSFPKSIEELQKEVDKLLKQMGNMLGGVAVFRDAHSGQYRVYWVRHDDLSGGNGGGGNHRRSDNGKEGTGKAGSVNRVFREATEEDKKLIDDVRKRFNAGKTKNVALTKGEIDGESINLESMSGYDPNNPNHKDNYPRPPENHYKYSGSDNKGRLQDTEQKMIEYLRERFKNNPDVEGSIEIISHNPICKSCNDIIDQFQIDFPNIKVTRVQILDDLN
;
A
#
# COMPACT_ATOMS: atom_id res chain seq x y z
N MET A 1 23.31 6.17 -11.34
CA MET A 1 22.46 5.79 -12.48
C MET A 1 22.07 7.05 -13.24
N LYS A 2 22.39 7.14 -14.54
CA LYS A 2 21.92 8.22 -15.43
C LYS A 2 20.59 7.75 -16.05
N PHE A 3 19.50 8.45 -15.76
CA PHE A 3 18.24 8.24 -16.46
C PHE A 3 18.26 9.05 -17.75
N VAL A 4 18.11 8.37 -18.90
CA VAL A 4 17.97 9.01 -20.21
C VAL A 4 16.48 9.07 -20.52
N VAL A 5 15.91 10.27 -20.53
CA VAL A 5 14.55 10.52 -21.00
C VAL A 5 14.62 10.75 -22.50
N ILE A 6 14.12 9.80 -23.30
CA ILE A 6 13.97 9.99 -24.75
C ILE A 6 12.60 10.64 -24.98
N ILE A 7 12.61 11.94 -25.30
CA ILE A 7 11.41 12.66 -25.74
C ILE A 7 11.44 12.66 -27.27
N ASP A 8 10.63 11.78 -27.88
CA ASP A 8 10.47 11.75 -29.33
C ASP A 8 9.50 12.86 -29.75
N ALA A 9 10.04 13.98 -30.21
CA ALA A 9 9.26 15.09 -30.75
C ALA A 9 8.78 14.74 -32.16
N GLN A 10 7.62 14.10 -32.28
CA GLN A 10 6.98 13.93 -33.58
C GLN A 10 6.52 15.29 -34.13
N ARG A 11 7.36 15.83 -35.01
CA ARG A 11 7.12 17.02 -35.82
C ARG A 11 6.12 16.66 -36.92
N GLY A 12 4.83 16.89 -36.66
CA GLY A 12 3.79 16.80 -37.68
C GLY A 12 4.04 17.82 -38.80
N LYS A 13 4.40 17.33 -39.99
CA LYS A 13 4.37 18.12 -41.23
C LYS A 13 2.92 18.54 -41.51
N ARG A 14 2.67 19.84 -41.60
CA ARG A 14 1.45 20.39 -42.21
C ARG A 14 1.77 20.71 -43.65
N ASP A 15 1.20 19.94 -44.57
CA ASP A 15 1.08 20.35 -45.97
C ASP A 15 -0.22 21.12 -46.16
N GLY A 16 -0.13 22.18 -46.96
CA GLY A 16 -1.12 23.24 -47.10
C GLY A 16 -2.39 22.85 -47.84
N GLY A 17 -3.43 23.65 -47.59
CA GLY A 17 -4.70 23.58 -48.29
C GLY A 17 -5.44 24.90 -48.18
N ASN A 18 -5.27 25.73 -49.22
CA ASN A 18 -5.92 27.00 -49.49
C ASN A 18 -7.43 26.81 -49.73
N ARG A 19 -8.31 27.57 -49.04
CA ARG A 19 -9.72 27.82 -49.41
C ARG A 19 -10.27 28.99 -48.56
N THR A 20 -10.19 30.22 -49.05
CA THR A 20 -11.32 31.00 -49.63
C THR A 20 -12.68 30.89 -48.91
N GLY A 21 -13.04 31.96 -48.20
CA GLY A 21 -14.33 32.66 -48.31
C GLY A 21 -15.56 32.06 -47.63
N LEU A 22 -16.02 32.70 -46.55
CA LEU A 22 -17.43 33.05 -46.42
C LEU A 22 -17.59 34.28 -45.50
N LEU A 23 -17.98 35.39 -46.12
CA LEU A 23 -18.56 36.57 -45.49
C LEU A 23 -19.99 36.25 -45.05
N ILE A 24 -20.35 36.61 -43.82
CA ILE A 24 -21.71 37.01 -43.49
C ILE A 24 -21.60 38.26 -42.62
N ASP A 25 -21.83 39.41 -43.26
CA ASP A 25 -22.21 40.67 -42.63
C ASP A 25 -23.64 40.56 -42.08
N GLY A 26 -23.94 41.25 -40.97
CA GLY A 26 -25.33 41.48 -40.60
C GLY A 26 -25.64 41.96 -39.18
N VAL A 27 -25.44 43.25 -38.94
CA VAL A 27 -26.39 44.17 -38.24
C VAL A 27 -26.56 44.08 -36.71
N ASP A 28 -25.85 45.01 -36.05
CA ASP A 28 -26.29 46.15 -35.22
C ASP A 28 -27.08 46.07 -33.89
N ASN A 29 -26.57 46.94 -32.99
CA ASN A 29 -27.20 47.69 -31.89
C ASN A 29 -27.48 46.88 -30.60
N ASN A 30 -27.02 47.26 -29.40
CA ASN A 30 -26.97 48.59 -28.79
C ASN A 30 -26.36 48.50 -27.37
N GLY A 31 -25.82 49.60 -26.85
CA GLY A 31 -25.98 49.93 -25.43
C GLY A 31 -24.85 49.60 -24.45
N ASN A 32 -24.02 50.62 -24.18
CA ASN A 32 -23.47 50.96 -22.87
C ASN A 32 -22.64 49.91 -22.11
N SER A 33 -21.32 50.05 -22.17
CA SER A 33 -20.50 50.36 -20.98
C SER A 33 -19.05 50.60 -21.37
N SER A 34 -18.71 51.86 -21.62
CA SER A 34 -17.32 52.33 -21.66
C SER A 34 -16.76 52.38 -20.24
N ALA A 35 -16.29 51.24 -19.73
CA ALA A 35 -15.40 51.20 -18.58
C ALA A 35 -13.96 51.44 -19.08
N SER A 36 -13.50 52.67 -18.88
CA SER A 36 -12.11 53.10 -19.06
C SER A 36 -11.18 52.24 -18.19
N LEU A 37 -10.61 51.19 -18.77
CA LEU A 37 -9.52 50.44 -18.15
C LEU A 37 -8.25 51.29 -18.29
N LYS A 38 -7.97 52.04 -17.21
CA LYS A 38 -6.68 52.67 -16.95
C LYS A 38 -5.55 51.71 -17.33
N GLY A 39 -4.58 52.23 -18.08
CA GLY A 39 -3.40 51.53 -18.58
C GLY A 39 -2.50 50.94 -17.49
N GLY A 40 -2.95 49.83 -16.89
CA GLY A 40 -2.10 48.89 -16.21
C GLY A 40 -1.43 48.01 -17.26
N LYS A 41 -0.13 48.20 -17.46
CA LYS A 41 0.73 47.21 -18.13
C LYS A 41 0.52 45.86 -17.44
N LEU A 42 -0.36 45.01 -17.99
CA LEU A 42 -0.39 43.59 -17.69
C LEU A 42 0.90 43.00 -18.23
N LYS A 43 1.93 43.00 -17.40
CA LYS A 43 3.15 42.23 -17.62
C LYS A 43 2.76 40.76 -17.46
N THR A 44 2.25 40.15 -18.52
CA THR A 44 2.29 38.70 -18.65
C THR A 44 3.77 38.33 -18.79
N GLN A 45 4.42 38.00 -17.67
CA GLN A 45 5.67 37.24 -17.72
C GLN A 45 5.32 35.83 -18.22
N ALA A 46 5.03 35.71 -19.50
CA ALA A 46 5.11 34.43 -20.18
C ALA A 46 6.59 34.05 -20.14
N LYS A 47 6.95 33.13 -19.23
CA LYS A 47 8.28 32.52 -19.24
C LYS A 47 8.49 31.96 -20.64
N SER A 48 9.65 32.20 -21.23
CA SER A 48 9.95 31.64 -22.55
C SER A 48 9.81 30.13 -22.48
N PHE A 49 9.21 29.54 -23.52
CA PHE A 49 8.90 28.11 -23.59
C PHE A 49 10.06 27.18 -23.17
N PRO A 50 11.35 27.48 -23.46
CA PRO A 50 12.47 26.67 -22.98
C PRO A 50 12.62 26.68 -21.45
N LYS A 51 12.36 27.82 -20.81
CA LYS A 51 12.50 28.00 -19.36
C LYS A 51 11.39 27.29 -18.59
N SER A 52 10.18 27.25 -19.14
CA SER A 52 9.07 26.46 -18.59
C SER A 52 9.30 24.96 -18.72
N ILE A 53 9.97 24.50 -19.78
CA ILE A 53 10.35 23.08 -19.94
C ILE A 53 11.39 22.68 -18.89
N GLU A 54 12.40 23.52 -18.64
CA GLU A 54 13.43 23.21 -17.65
C GLU A 54 12.86 23.15 -16.21
N GLU A 55 11.92 24.04 -15.88
CA GLU A 55 11.21 24.00 -14.59
C GLU A 55 10.32 22.75 -14.47
N LEU A 56 9.60 22.39 -15.54
CA LEU A 56 8.81 21.15 -15.57
C LEU A 56 9.70 19.91 -15.40
N GLN A 57 10.86 19.87 -16.04
CA GLN A 57 11.81 18.77 -15.90
C GLN A 57 12.26 18.62 -14.44
N LYS A 58 12.55 19.73 -13.75
CA LYS A 58 12.95 19.72 -12.33
C LYS A 58 11.83 19.24 -11.41
N GLU A 59 10.59 19.65 -11.64
CA GLU A 59 9.45 19.18 -10.85
C GLU A 59 9.14 17.71 -11.11
N VAL A 60 9.28 17.23 -12.35
CA VAL A 60 9.14 15.80 -12.69
C VAL A 60 10.26 14.98 -12.01
N ASP A 61 11.51 15.43 -12.04
CA ASP A 61 12.61 14.75 -11.37
C ASP A 61 12.44 14.72 -9.84
N LYS A 62 11.91 15.79 -9.26
CA LYS A 62 11.60 15.87 -7.83
C LYS A 62 10.48 14.89 -7.46
N LEU A 63 9.43 14.83 -8.27
CA LEU A 63 8.33 13.88 -8.10
C LEU A 63 8.84 12.44 -8.23
N LEU A 64 9.64 12.13 -9.26
CA LEU A 64 10.23 10.81 -9.46
C LEU A 64 11.15 10.41 -8.31
N LYS A 65 11.88 11.35 -7.72
CA LYS A 65 12.73 11.09 -6.53
C LYS A 65 11.90 10.83 -5.27
N GLN A 66 10.81 11.57 -5.06
CA GLN A 66 9.87 11.31 -3.96
C GLN A 66 9.17 9.96 -4.13
N MET A 67 8.78 9.62 -5.37
CA MET A 67 8.11 8.36 -5.68
C MET A 67 9.06 7.15 -5.68
N GLY A 68 10.32 7.32 -6.09
CA GLY A 68 11.35 6.28 -6.02
C GLY A 68 11.61 5.81 -4.60
N ASN A 69 11.58 6.73 -3.63
CA ASN A 69 11.69 6.40 -2.21
C ASN A 69 10.44 5.71 -1.64
N MET A 70 9.28 5.83 -2.31
CA MET A 70 8.01 5.23 -1.86
C MET A 70 7.69 3.90 -2.56
N LEU A 71 8.16 3.66 -3.78
CA LEU A 71 7.65 2.59 -4.65
C LEU A 71 8.70 1.64 -5.22
N GLY A 72 9.99 1.79 -4.90
CA GLY A 72 11.03 0.79 -5.18
C GLY A 72 11.64 0.80 -6.60
N GLY A 73 11.18 1.70 -7.48
CA GLY A 73 11.73 1.87 -8.83
C GLY A 73 10.65 2.03 -9.92
N VAL A 74 11.09 2.40 -11.12
CA VAL A 74 10.24 2.50 -12.32
C VAL A 74 10.86 1.69 -13.44
N ALA A 75 10.12 0.74 -14.00
CA ALA A 75 10.51 0.04 -15.22
C ALA A 75 9.65 0.50 -16.39
N VAL A 76 10.30 0.74 -17.53
CA VAL A 76 9.62 1.07 -18.77
C VAL A 76 9.82 -0.08 -19.73
N PHE A 77 8.73 -0.73 -20.10
CA PHE A 77 8.75 -1.81 -21.08
C PHE A 77 8.19 -1.31 -22.40
N ARG A 78 8.78 -1.77 -23.50
CA ARG A 78 8.23 -1.57 -24.84
C ARG A 78 7.49 -2.83 -25.24
N ASP A 79 6.20 -2.70 -25.50
CA ASP A 79 5.38 -3.78 -26.01
C ASP A 79 5.91 -4.20 -27.39
N ALA A 80 6.28 -5.48 -27.54
CA ALA A 80 6.96 -5.98 -28.74
C ALA A 80 6.06 -6.02 -29.97
N HIS A 81 4.73 -6.05 -29.80
CA HIS A 81 3.77 -6.15 -30.89
C HIS A 81 3.27 -4.79 -31.36
N SER A 82 3.02 -3.87 -30.43
CA SER A 82 2.49 -2.52 -30.71
C SER A 82 3.56 -1.43 -30.73
N GLY A 83 4.75 -1.70 -30.21
CA GLY A 83 5.83 -0.73 -30.06
C GLY A 83 5.57 0.34 -29.01
N GLN A 84 4.43 0.30 -28.31
CA GLN A 84 4.05 1.28 -27.29
C GLN A 84 4.84 1.08 -26.00
N TYR A 85 5.26 2.18 -25.39
CA TYR A 85 5.91 2.17 -24.09
C TYR A 85 4.86 2.14 -22.98
N ARG A 86 5.08 1.26 -22.00
CA ARG A 86 4.29 1.15 -20.79
C ARG A 86 5.21 1.33 -19.59
N VAL A 87 4.78 2.18 -18.67
CA VAL A 87 5.52 2.51 -17.45
C VAL A 87 4.89 1.74 -16.30
N TYR A 88 5.73 1.01 -15.56
CA TYR A 88 5.33 0.23 -14.40
C TYR A 88 6.12 0.69 -13.20
N TRP A 89 5.43 0.82 -12.07
CA TRP A 89 6.08 0.96 -10.76
C TRP A 89 6.51 -0.43 -10.33
N VAL A 90 7.81 -0.58 -10.05
CA VAL A 90 8.40 -1.88 -9.70
C VAL A 90 8.95 -1.75 -8.30
N ARG A 91 8.47 -2.58 -7.36
CA ARG A 91 9.04 -2.59 -6.01
C ARG A 91 10.40 -3.26 -6.06
N HIS A 92 11.28 -2.91 -5.13
CA HIS A 92 12.65 -3.45 -5.07
C HIS A 92 12.68 -5.00 -5.00
N ASP A 93 11.57 -5.63 -4.56
CA ASP A 93 11.40 -7.07 -4.44
C ASP A 93 10.90 -7.78 -5.71
N ASP A 94 10.41 -7.03 -6.71
CA ASP A 94 9.85 -7.59 -7.95
C ASP A 94 10.95 -8.01 -8.96
N LEU A 95 12.19 -7.56 -8.75
CA LEU A 95 13.35 -8.02 -9.50
C LEU A 95 13.90 -9.27 -8.84
N SER A 96 13.25 -10.41 -9.08
CA SER A 96 13.77 -11.72 -8.72
C SER A 96 15.11 -11.97 -9.41
N GLY A 97 16.19 -11.78 -8.67
CA GLY A 97 17.48 -12.40 -8.96
C GLY A 97 17.24 -13.91 -9.03
N GLY A 98 17.45 -14.47 -10.21
CA GLY A 98 17.13 -15.86 -10.49
C GLY A 98 17.89 -16.83 -9.60
N ASN A 99 17.18 -17.86 -9.15
CA ASN A 99 17.67 -19.22 -9.27
C ASN A 99 16.49 -20.21 -9.18
N GLY A 100 16.50 -21.19 -10.07
CA GLY A 100 15.34 -22.01 -10.42
C GLY A 100 15.06 -23.22 -9.53
N GLY A 101 14.10 -24.02 -10.02
CA GLY A 101 13.60 -25.26 -9.45
C GLY A 101 12.10 -25.14 -9.17
N GLY A 102 11.18 -25.57 -10.02
CA GLY A 102 11.11 -26.87 -10.67
C GLY A 102 10.33 -27.83 -9.74
N GLY A 103 9.01 -27.93 -9.93
CA GLY A 103 8.17 -28.83 -9.14
C GLY A 103 6.69 -28.79 -9.52
N ASN A 104 6.31 -29.65 -10.47
CA ASN A 104 4.92 -30.00 -10.77
C ASN A 104 4.26 -30.66 -9.54
N HIS A 105 2.98 -30.37 -9.26
CA HIS A 105 1.86 -31.30 -9.42
C HIS A 105 0.57 -30.87 -8.70
N ARG A 106 -0.53 -31.07 -9.45
CA ARG A 106 -1.92 -31.40 -9.02
C ARG A 106 -2.82 -30.26 -8.55
N ARG A 107 -3.44 -29.66 -9.58
CA ARG A 107 -4.87 -29.36 -9.70
C ARG A 107 -5.74 -30.25 -8.79
N SER A 108 -6.49 -29.60 -7.89
CA SER A 108 -7.84 -30.03 -7.53
C SER A 108 -8.69 -28.78 -7.51
N ASP A 109 -9.45 -28.59 -8.59
CA ASP A 109 -10.52 -27.61 -8.67
C ASP A 109 -11.55 -27.93 -7.59
N ASN A 110 -11.75 -27.00 -6.65
CA ASN A 110 -13.02 -26.84 -5.97
C ASN A 110 -13.24 -25.34 -5.79
N GLY A 111 -14.00 -24.78 -6.71
CA GLY A 111 -14.32 -23.37 -6.79
C GLY A 111 -15.08 -22.91 -5.55
N LYS A 112 -14.40 -22.07 -4.76
CA LYS A 112 -15.02 -20.91 -4.15
C LYS A 112 -14.22 -19.72 -4.64
N GLU A 113 -14.78 -19.03 -5.63
CA GLU A 113 -14.28 -17.75 -6.11
C GLU A 113 -14.29 -16.75 -4.95
N GLY A 114 -13.17 -16.65 -4.25
CA GLY A 114 -12.86 -15.49 -3.43
C GLY A 114 -12.64 -14.31 -4.36
N THR A 115 -13.70 -13.57 -4.67
CA THR A 115 -13.61 -12.26 -5.33
C THR A 115 -13.05 -11.25 -4.32
N GLY A 116 -11.81 -11.44 -3.90
CA GLY A 116 -11.08 -10.47 -3.09
C GLY A 116 -10.70 -9.29 -3.97
N LYS A 117 -11.62 -8.35 -4.16
CA LYS A 117 -11.24 -6.98 -4.52
C LYS A 117 -10.28 -6.52 -3.42
N ALA A 118 -8.99 -6.52 -3.72
CA ALA A 118 -7.99 -5.87 -2.89
C ALA A 118 -8.28 -4.36 -2.94
N GLY A 119 -9.14 -3.87 -2.04
CA GLY A 119 -9.13 -2.46 -1.69
C GLY A 119 -7.71 -2.15 -1.24
N SER A 120 -7.05 -1.20 -1.89
CA SER A 120 -5.67 -0.86 -1.54
C SER A 120 -5.66 -0.19 -0.17
N VAL A 121 -5.52 -0.97 0.90
CA VAL A 121 -5.27 -0.43 2.23
C VAL A 121 -3.86 0.17 2.24
N ASN A 122 -3.73 1.40 2.70
CA ASN A 122 -2.42 2.00 2.91
C ASN A 122 -1.79 1.37 4.16
N ARG A 123 -0.86 0.44 3.96
CA ARG A 123 -0.17 -0.26 5.06
C ARG A 123 0.81 0.71 5.73
N VAL A 124 0.58 1.00 7.01
CA VAL A 124 1.45 1.86 7.81
C VAL A 124 2.48 1.00 8.54
N PHE A 125 3.75 1.34 8.36
CA PHE A 125 4.88 0.76 9.08
C PHE A 125 5.63 1.84 9.84
N ARG A 126 6.18 1.49 11.00
CA ARG A 126 7.18 2.30 11.69
C ARG A 126 8.35 1.44 12.13
N GLU A 127 9.50 2.08 12.33
CA GLU A 127 10.67 1.43 12.91
C GLU A 127 10.39 1.01 14.35
N ALA A 128 10.98 -0.12 14.75
CA ALA A 128 10.93 -0.61 16.13
C ALA A 128 11.83 0.26 17.03
N THR A 129 11.32 0.65 18.20
CA THR A 129 12.14 1.32 19.22
C THR A 129 12.82 0.28 20.12
N GLU A 130 13.78 0.71 20.93
CA GLU A 130 14.41 -0.16 21.93
C GLU A 130 13.40 -0.65 22.99
N GLU A 131 12.38 0.16 23.30
CA GLU A 131 11.28 -0.27 24.17
C GLU A 131 10.44 -1.38 23.52
N ASP A 132 10.18 -1.31 22.22
CA ASP A 132 9.44 -2.35 21.50
C ASP A 132 10.22 -3.68 21.49
N LYS A 133 11.53 -3.62 21.25
CA LYS A 133 12.41 -4.79 21.34
C LYS A 133 12.39 -5.41 22.72
N LYS A 134 12.55 -4.58 23.76
CA LYS A 134 12.49 -5.03 25.15
C LYS A 134 11.14 -5.67 25.50
N LEU A 135 10.03 -5.06 25.08
CA LEU A 135 8.69 -5.59 25.29
C LEU A 135 8.55 -6.99 24.67
N ILE A 136 8.96 -7.15 23.41
CA ILE A 136 8.91 -8.45 22.74
C ILE A 136 9.82 -9.47 23.43
N ASP A 137 11.04 -9.09 23.82
CA ASP A 137 11.95 -9.97 24.54
C ASP A 137 11.39 -10.45 25.88
N ASP A 138 10.73 -9.55 26.63
CA ASP A 138 10.09 -9.88 27.90
C ASP A 138 8.92 -10.85 27.69
N VAL A 139 8.12 -10.67 26.63
CA VAL A 139 7.07 -11.62 26.24
C VAL A 139 7.67 -12.97 25.84
N ARG A 140 8.73 -12.98 25.03
CA ARG A 140 9.43 -14.22 24.61
C ARG A 140 9.95 -15.02 25.79
N LYS A 141 10.57 -14.34 26.76
CA LYS A 141 11.04 -14.97 28.02
C LYS A 141 9.89 -15.53 28.83
N ARG A 142 8.82 -14.76 29.06
CA ARG A 142 7.64 -15.24 29.81
C ARG A 142 6.98 -16.44 29.15
N PHE A 143 6.88 -16.45 27.82
CA PHE A 143 6.32 -17.57 27.09
C PHE A 143 7.29 -18.75 26.95
N ASN A 144 8.55 -18.61 27.35
CA ASN A 144 9.61 -19.58 27.08
C ASN A 144 9.60 -19.99 25.59
N ALA A 145 9.54 -18.98 24.71
CA ALA A 145 9.37 -19.17 23.29
C ALA A 145 10.61 -19.81 22.66
N GLY A 146 10.43 -20.96 22.01
CA GLY A 146 11.51 -21.62 21.28
C GLY A 146 12.02 -20.77 20.11
N LYS A 147 13.24 -21.05 19.64
CA LYS A 147 13.89 -20.30 18.55
C LYS A 147 13.05 -20.20 17.26
N THR A 148 12.23 -21.20 16.98
CA THR A 148 11.37 -21.28 15.78
C THR A 148 10.00 -20.62 15.96
N LYS A 149 9.68 -20.13 17.16
CA LYS A 149 8.38 -19.53 17.46
C LYS A 149 8.42 -18.03 17.25
N ASN A 150 7.41 -17.53 16.57
CA ASN A 150 7.15 -16.10 16.52
C ASN A 150 6.45 -15.68 17.81
N VAL A 151 6.74 -14.46 18.27
CA VAL A 151 6.01 -13.79 19.33
C VAL A 151 5.63 -12.42 18.81
N ALA A 152 4.39 -12.03 19.04
CA ALA A 152 3.91 -10.71 18.68
C ALA A 152 3.02 -10.15 19.79
N LEU A 153 2.95 -8.83 19.86
CA LEU A 153 2.03 -8.12 20.73
C LEU A 153 1.21 -7.12 19.91
N THR A 154 -0.03 -6.87 20.34
CA THR A 154 -0.86 -5.79 19.83
C THR A 154 -1.19 -4.84 20.98
N LYS A 155 -0.78 -3.58 20.87
CA LYS A 155 -1.05 -2.56 21.90
C LYS A 155 -1.78 -1.36 21.32
N GLY A 156 -2.63 -0.69 22.09
CA GLY A 156 -3.29 0.54 21.65
C GLY A 156 -4.62 0.77 22.36
N GLU A 157 -5.55 1.41 21.66
CA GLU A 157 -6.87 1.73 22.16
C GLU A 157 -7.90 1.65 21.03
N ILE A 158 -9.04 1.00 21.28
CA ILE A 158 -10.19 0.93 20.37
C ILE A 158 -11.44 1.17 21.20
N ASP A 159 -12.32 2.08 20.78
CA ASP A 159 -13.56 2.44 21.51
C ASP A 159 -13.35 2.93 22.95
N GLY A 160 -12.21 3.56 23.25
CA GLY A 160 -11.84 3.90 24.63
C GLY A 160 -11.37 2.71 25.48
N GLU A 161 -11.31 1.51 24.92
CA GLU A 161 -10.78 0.32 25.58
C GLU A 161 -9.29 0.13 25.25
N SER A 162 -8.46 -0.02 26.29
CA SER A 162 -7.06 -0.37 26.12
C SER A 162 -6.90 -1.79 25.58
N ILE A 163 -6.17 -1.90 24.47
CA ILE A 163 -5.79 -3.16 23.83
C ILE A 163 -4.38 -3.51 24.26
N ASN A 164 -4.21 -4.71 24.82
CA ASN A 164 -2.90 -5.29 25.12
C ASN A 164 -2.95 -6.82 24.95
N LEU A 165 -2.69 -7.27 23.72
CA LEU A 165 -2.70 -8.67 23.34
C LEU A 165 -1.28 -9.18 23.17
N GLU A 166 -1.00 -10.36 23.67
CA GLU A 166 0.29 -11.03 23.57
C GLU A 166 0.05 -12.42 23.01
N SER A 167 0.84 -12.80 22.01
CA SER A 167 0.64 -14.06 21.32
C SER A 167 1.95 -14.74 20.93
N MET A 168 1.93 -16.08 20.95
CA MET A 168 3.02 -16.93 20.45
C MET A 168 2.52 -17.85 19.34
N SER A 169 3.31 -18.04 18.28
CA SER A 169 2.89 -18.86 17.15
C SER A 169 2.89 -20.37 17.45
N GLY A 170 2.05 -21.09 16.72
CA GLY A 170 1.85 -22.54 16.85
C GLY A 170 0.58 -22.89 17.61
N TYR A 171 0.45 -24.17 17.89
CA TYR A 171 -0.69 -24.77 18.59
C TYR A 171 -0.21 -25.60 19.78
N ASP A 172 -0.97 -25.57 20.88
CA ASP A 172 -0.83 -26.52 21.97
C ASP A 172 -2.15 -27.27 22.16
N PRO A 173 -2.19 -28.59 21.93
CA PRO A 173 -3.41 -29.38 22.09
C PRO A 173 -3.94 -29.40 23.53
N ASN A 174 -3.08 -29.14 24.51
CA ASN A 174 -3.44 -29.15 25.93
C ASN A 174 -3.82 -27.75 26.44
N ASN A 175 -3.55 -26.71 25.66
CA ASN A 175 -3.93 -25.34 25.99
C ASN A 175 -4.40 -24.64 24.71
N PRO A 176 -5.72 -24.50 24.49
CA PRO A 176 -6.24 -23.89 23.25
C PRO A 176 -5.79 -22.44 23.03
N ASN A 177 -5.36 -21.74 24.09
CA ASN A 177 -4.79 -20.40 23.97
C ASN A 177 -3.27 -20.41 23.71
N HIS A 178 -2.57 -21.56 23.81
CA HIS A 178 -1.14 -21.71 23.51
C HIS A 178 -0.25 -20.57 24.06
N LYS A 179 -0.59 -20.09 25.28
CA LYS A 179 0.03 -18.97 26.04
C LYS A 179 -0.46 -17.56 25.74
N ASP A 180 -1.36 -17.38 24.79
CA ASP A 180 -2.01 -16.09 24.51
C ASP A 180 -2.70 -15.56 25.80
N ASN A 181 -2.63 -14.25 26.02
CA ASN A 181 -3.27 -13.59 27.18
C ASN A 181 -4.76 -13.25 26.93
N TYR A 182 -5.32 -13.73 25.82
CA TYR A 182 -6.71 -13.54 25.40
C TYR A 182 -7.32 -14.89 24.99
N PRO A 183 -8.64 -15.06 25.11
CA PRO A 183 -9.29 -16.30 24.69
C PRO A 183 -9.28 -16.41 23.16
N ARG A 184 -8.87 -17.57 22.65
CA ARG A 184 -8.91 -17.86 21.22
C ARG A 184 -10.38 -17.95 20.75
N PRO A 185 -10.80 -17.20 19.71
CA PRO A 185 -12.13 -17.38 19.13
C PRO A 185 -12.29 -18.79 18.56
N PRO A 186 -13.51 -19.36 18.56
CA PRO A 186 -13.79 -20.61 17.85
C PRO A 186 -13.35 -20.54 16.39
N GLU A 187 -12.74 -21.59 15.85
CA GLU A 187 -12.19 -21.57 14.48
C GLU A 187 -13.26 -21.31 13.41
N ASN A 188 -14.50 -21.75 13.64
CA ASN A 188 -15.63 -21.47 12.75
C ASN A 188 -16.05 -19.98 12.73
N HIS A 189 -15.52 -19.16 13.63
CA HIS A 189 -15.73 -17.71 13.62
C HIS A 189 -14.67 -16.99 12.79
N TYR A 190 -13.58 -17.65 12.42
CA TYR A 190 -12.50 -17.01 11.66
C TYR A 190 -13.03 -16.59 10.29
N LYS A 191 -12.84 -15.30 9.96
CA LYS A 191 -13.33 -14.71 8.71
C LYS A 191 -12.21 -14.55 7.69
N TYR A 192 -11.01 -14.22 8.14
CA TYR A 192 -9.95 -13.75 7.28
C TYR A 192 -9.05 -14.89 6.82
N SER A 193 -8.66 -14.82 5.56
CA SER A 193 -7.74 -15.77 4.95
C SER A 193 -6.59 -15.05 4.29
N GLY A 194 -5.36 -15.47 4.56
CA GLY A 194 -4.19 -14.96 3.85
C GLY A 194 -4.17 -15.39 2.38
N SER A 195 -3.45 -14.66 1.53
CA SER A 195 -3.38 -14.91 0.08
C SER A 195 -2.82 -16.29 -0.32
N ASP A 196 -2.16 -16.98 0.58
CA ASP A 196 -1.62 -18.31 0.32
C ASP A 196 -2.63 -19.45 0.53
N ASN A 197 -3.84 -19.15 1.01
CA ASN A 197 -4.91 -20.12 1.29
C ASN A 197 -4.48 -21.28 2.21
N LYS A 198 -3.39 -21.14 2.96
CA LYS A 198 -2.81 -22.24 3.76
C LYS A 198 -3.32 -22.33 5.20
N GLY A 199 -4.36 -21.58 5.55
CA GLY A 199 -4.90 -21.55 6.91
C GLY A 199 -3.85 -21.12 7.92
N ARG A 200 -3.66 -19.81 8.12
CA ARG A 200 -2.66 -19.26 9.05
C ARG A 200 -3.12 -19.29 10.52
N LEU A 201 -3.94 -20.28 10.88
CA LEU A 201 -4.67 -20.36 12.16
C LEU A 201 -3.77 -20.32 13.39
N GLN A 202 -2.49 -20.64 13.22
CA GLN A 202 -1.51 -20.69 14.31
C GLN A 202 -0.53 -19.51 14.28
N ASP A 203 -0.65 -18.62 13.30
CA ASP A 203 0.16 -17.42 13.20
C ASP A 203 -0.37 -16.38 14.21
N THR A 204 0.56 -15.69 14.87
CA THR A 204 0.26 -14.70 15.90
C THR A 204 -0.67 -13.60 15.42
N GLU A 205 -0.43 -13.10 14.20
CA GLU A 205 -1.17 -12.03 13.57
C GLU A 205 -2.62 -12.46 13.28
N GLN A 206 -2.84 -13.70 12.82
CA GLN A 206 -4.20 -14.18 12.60
C GLN A 206 -4.96 -14.30 13.91
N LYS A 207 -4.34 -14.90 14.95
CA LYS A 207 -5.00 -15.09 16.25
C LYS A 207 -5.43 -13.75 16.87
N MET A 208 -4.55 -12.75 16.88
CA MET A 208 -4.85 -11.43 17.45
C MET A 208 -5.92 -10.68 16.63
N ILE A 209 -5.83 -10.69 15.30
CA ILE A 209 -6.77 -9.98 14.43
C ILE A 209 -8.17 -10.61 14.48
N GLU A 210 -8.28 -11.93 14.48
CA GLU A 210 -9.57 -12.61 14.59
C GLU A 210 -10.21 -12.39 15.95
N TYR A 211 -9.41 -12.33 17.02
CA TYR A 211 -9.90 -11.95 18.35
C TYR A 211 -10.47 -10.53 18.36
N LEU A 212 -9.74 -9.54 17.83
CA LEU A 212 -10.22 -8.16 17.73
C LEU A 212 -11.48 -8.06 16.88
N ARG A 213 -11.51 -8.75 15.74
CA ARG A 213 -12.70 -8.81 14.89
C ARG A 213 -13.89 -9.39 15.64
N GLU A 214 -13.71 -10.50 16.35
CA GLU A 214 -14.80 -11.12 17.11
C GLU A 214 -15.32 -10.20 18.22
N ARG A 215 -14.42 -9.45 18.86
CA ARG A 215 -14.76 -8.47 19.89
C ARG A 215 -15.59 -7.31 19.35
N PHE A 216 -15.23 -6.78 18.18
CA PHE A 216 -15.85 -5.57 17.62
C PHE A 216 -16.83 -5.83 16.48
N LYS A 217 -17.11 -7.09 16.10
CA LYS A 217 -17.96 -7.46 14.93
C LYS A 217 -19.33 -6.80 14.87
N ASN A 218 -19.89 -6.41 16.02
CA ASN A 218 -21.21 -5.79 16.11
C ASN A 218 -21.16 -4.25 15.92
N ASN A 219 -19.97 -3.66 15.87
CA ASN A 219 -19.74 -2.23 15.66
C ASN A 219 -18.58 -1.98 14.67
N PRO A 220 -18.81 -2.12 13.35
CA PRO A 220 -17.77 -1.90 12.34
C PRO A 220 -17.22 -0.46 12.28
N ASP A 221 -18.01 0.52 12.72
CA ASP A 221 -17.65 1.93 12.68
C ASP A 221 -16.78 2.37 13.88
N VAL A 222 -16.43 1.43 14.76
CA VAL A 222 -15.60 1.68 15.95
C VAL A 222 -14.25 2.32 15.57
N GLU A 223 -13.85 3.32 16.35
CA GLU A 223 -12.62 4.07 16.10
C GLU A 223 -11.50 3.65 17.05
N GLY A 224 -10.25 3.79 16.60
CA GLY A 224 -9.11 3.51 17.44
C GLY A 224 -7.78 3.50 16.71
N SER A 225 -6.74 3.15 17.46
CA SER A 225 -5.42 2.89 16.91
C SER A 225 -4.72 1.78 17.68
N ILE A 226 -4.14 0.85 16.93
CA ILE A 226 -3.34 -0.26 17.46
C ILE A 226 -2.01 -0.36 16.74
N GLU A 227 -1.02 -0.86 17.45
CA GLU A 227 0.29 -1.23 16.93
C GLU A 227 0.48 -2.73 17.08
N ILE A 228 0.80 -3.41 15.99
CA ILE A 228 1.18 -4.82 15.97
C ILE A 228 2.69 -4.87 15.91
N ILE A 229 3.31 -5.33 16.99
CA ILE A 229 4.77 -5.49 17.10
C ILE A 229 5.06 -6.98 17.00
N SER A 230 5.79 -7.37 15.96
CA SER A 230 6.13 -8.77 15.70
C SER A 230 7.65 -8.95 15.81
N HIS A 231 8.07 -10.01 16.51
CA HIS A 231 9.48 -10.39 16.62
C HIS A 231 10.07 -10.75 15.26
N ASN A 232 9.30 -11.45 14.43
CA ASN A 232 9.71 -11.78 13.07
C ASN A 232 9.04 -10.83 12.07
N PRO A 233 9.59 -10.71 10.84
CA PRO A 233 8.90 -10.02 9.76
C PRO A 233 7.48 -10.55 9.55
N ILE A 234 6.51 -9.65 9.43
CA ILE A 234 5.10 -9.99 9.21
C ILE A 234 4.98 -10.58 7.81
N CYS A 235 4.52 -11.82 7.74
CA CYS A 235 4.43 -12.55 6.48
C CYS A 235 3.45 -11.89 5.49
N LYS A 236 3.60 -12.15 4.18
CA LYS A 236 2.72 -11.56 3.15
C LYS A 236 1.23 -11.89 3.42
N SER A 237 0.92 -13.15 3.66
CA SER A 237 -0.44 -13.61 3.96
C SER A 237 -0.98 -13.02 5.28
N CYS A 238 -0.12 -12.80 6.26
CA CYS A 238 -0.44 -12.15 7.53
C CYS A 238 -0.83 -10.68 7.30
N ASN A 239 -0.09 -9.97 6.43
CA ASN A 239 -0.46 -8.62 6.03
C ASN A 239 -1.85 -8.57 5.36
N ASP A 240 -2.17 -9.55 4.51
CA ASP A 240 -3.48 -9.59 3.84
C ASP A 240 -4.63 -9.83 4.84
N ILE A 241 -4.39 -10.57 5.93
CA ILE A 241 -5.35 -10.73 7.03
C ILE A 241 -5.57 -9.39 7.75
N ILE A 242 -4.49 -8.68 8.06
CA ILE A 242 -4.59 -7.35 8.70
C ILE A 242 -5.29 -6.37 7.77
N ASP A 243 -5.03 -6.41 6.46
CA ASP A 243 -5.69 -5.55 5.48
C ASP A 243 -7.21 -5.82 5.41
N GLN A 244 -7.63 -7.09 5.43
CA GLN A 244 -9.05 -7.42 5.50
C GLN A 244 -9.71 -6.89 6.77
N PHE A 245 -9.01 -6.93 7.91
CA PHE A 245 -9.48 -6.31 9.14
C PHE A 245 -9.63 -4.79 8.99
N GLN A 246 -8.67 -4.10 8.38
CA GLN A 246 -8.77 -2.66 8.14
C GLN A 246 -9.86 -2.28 7.12
N ILE A 247 -10.28 -3.21 6.25
CA ILE A 247 -11.43 -3.02 5.35
C ILE A 247 -12.74 -3.14 6.13
N ASP A 248 -12.85 -4.12 7.03
CA ASP A 248 -14.03 -4.32 7.87
C ASP A 248 -14.18 -3.24 8.96
N PHE A 249 -13.06 -2.69 9.44
CA PHE A 249 -12.99 -1.68 10.50
C PHE A 249 -12.20 -0.45 10.02
N PRO A 250 -12.80 0.39 9.15
CA PRO A 250 -12.09 1.46 8.46
C PRO A 250 -11.57 2.57 9.40
N ASN A 251 -12.18 2.72 10.58
CA ASN A 251 -11.82 3.75 11.55
C ASN A 251 -10.76 3.29 12.57
N ILE A 252 -10.30 2.03 12.48
CA ILE A 252 -9.18 1.53 13.28
C ILE A 252 -7.87 1.68 12.49
N LYS A 253 -6.97 2.51 13.01
CA LYS A 253 -5.61 2.66 12.46
C LYS A 253 -4.73 1.52 12.94
N VAL A 254 -4.12 0.79 12.01
CA VAL A 254 -3.19 -0.30 12.34
C VAL A 254 -1.78 0.04 11.87
N THR A 255 -0.88 0.20 12.83
CA THR A 255 0.56 0.39 12.59
C THR A 255 1.28 -0.94 12.76
N ARG A 256 2.12 -1.30 11.79
CA ARG A 256 2.92 -2.54 11.82
C ARG A 256 4.36 -2.20 12.24
N VAL A 257 4.88 -2.95 13.20
CA VAL A 257 6.22 -2.81 13.74
C VAL A 257 6.88 -4.17 13.65
N GLN A 258 8.03 -4.24 12.99
CA GLN A 258 8.76 -5.49 12.77
C GLN A 258 10.12 -5.35 13.41
N ILE A 259 10.47 -6.29 14.28
CA ILE A 259 11.83 -6.36 14.81
C ILE A 259 12.68 -7.04 13.74
N LEU A 260 13.41 -6.22 12.99
CA LEU A 260 14.45 -6.67 12.09
C LEU A 260 15.74 -6.82 12.90
N ASP A 261 15.75 -7.75 13.87
CA ASP A 261 17.02 -8.14 14.44
C ASP A 261 17.78 -8.89 13.35
N ASP A 262 19.02 -8.46 13.08
CA ASP A 262 19.92 -9.14 12.16
C ASP A 262 19.87 -10.64 12.49
N LEU A 263 19.29 -11.41 11.57
CA LEU A 263 19.18 -12.86 11.64
C LEU A 263 20.60 -13.44 11.66
N ASN A 264 21.22 -13.46 12.84
CA ASN A 264 22.51 -14.09 13.10
C ASN A 264 22.34 -15.57 13.40
#